data_AF-A0A3C0NUP3-F1
#
_entry.id   AF-A0A3C0NUP3-F1
#
_cell.length_a   1.000
_cell.length_b   1.000
_cell.length_c   1.000
_cell.angle_alpha   90.00
_cell.angle_beta   90.00
_cell.angle_gamma   90.00
#
_symmetry.space_group_name_H-M   'P 1'
#
loop_
_entity.id
_entity.type
_entity.pdbx_description
1 polymer ?
#
loop_
_entity_poly.entity_id
_entity_poly.type
_entity_poly.pdbx_seq_one_letter_code
_entity_poly.pdbx_strand_id
1 'polypeptide(L)'
;MKTKLSLAVASALVAAASSANAGITIPAGDWTLDIGGVVNAYYTHTNVDKVQHTLGYGGLFYTQANTLGKGAGKNDVSNITTGLLPNYLSVSGKTRQNDLDVGFTISINPGASTIGAGYQGPQQENRQAFLTFGDASWGSIKLGKDLGIFASDAI
;
A
#
# COMPACT_ATOMS: atom_id res chain seq x y z
N MET A 1 48.98 -20.16 -9.99
CA MET A 1 48.26 -18.86 -10.10
C MET A 1 46.77 -19.02 -10.38
N LYS A 2 46.32 -19.97 -11.20
CA LYS A 2 44.88 -20.16 -11.55
C LYS A 2 43.94 -20.46 -10.36
N THR A 3 44.40 -21.23 -9.37
CA THR A 3 43.60 -21.58 -8.18
C THR A 3 43.36 -20.39 -7.23
N LYS A 4 44.34 -19.48 -7.10
CA LYS A 4 44.21 -18.28 -6.28
C LYS A 4 43.23 -17.27 -6.89
N LEU A 5 43.21 -17.15 -8.22
CA LEU A 5 42.26 -16.30 -8.94
C LEU A 5 40.83 -16.85 -8.83
N SER A 6 40.64 -18.17 -8.97
CA SER A 6 39.33 -18.79 -8.83
C SER A 6 38.78 -18.68 -7.40
N LEU A 7 39.65 -18.78 -6.39
CA LEU A 7 39.27 -18.60 -4.99
C LEU A 7 38.93 -17.13 -4.67
N ALA A 8 39.69 -16.17 -5.21
CA ALA A 8 39.41 -14.75 -5.07
C ALA A 8 38.08 -14.34 -5.71
N VAL A 9 37.77 -14.88 -6.90
CA VAL A 9 36.51 -14.66 -7.60
C VAL A 9 35.34 -15.30 -6.84
N ALA A 10 35.51 -16.52 -6.31
CA ALA A 10 34.49 -17.16 -5.48
C ALA A 10 34.25 -16.39 -4.17
N SER A 11 35.30 -15.88 -3.52
CA SER A 11 35.17 -15.07 -2.30
C SER A 11 34.53 -13.70 -2.56
N ALA A 12 34.82 -13.08 -3.71
CA ALA A 12 34.19 -11.82 -4.10
C ALA A 12 32.71 -12.00 -4.46
N LEU A 13 32.33 -13.13 -5.07
CA LEU A 13 30.95 -13.45 -5.39
C LEU A 13 30.11 -13.73 -4.12
N VAL A 14 30.69 -14.43 -3.14
CA VAL A 14 30.06 -14.67 -1.82
C VAL A 14 29.95 -13.37 -1.01
N ALA A 15 30.98 -12.52 -1.05
CA ALA A 15 30.95 -11.21 -0.39
C ALA A 15 29.93 -10.25 -1.04
N ALA A 16 29.79 -10.27 -2.37
CA ALA A 16 28.78 -9.49 -3.09
C ALA A 16 27.35 -10.03 -2.91
N ALA A 17 27.18 -11.33 -2.68
CA ALA A 17 25.89 -11.90 -2.28
C ALA A 17 25.48 -11.52 -0.84
N SER A 18 26.45 -11.14 0.01
CA SER A 18 26.20 -10.73 1.40
C SER A 18 25.95 -9.23 1.61
N SER A 19 26.08 -8.39 0.57
CA SER A 19 25.93 -6.93 0.67
C SER A 19 24.49 -6.42 0.57
N ALA A 20 23.53 -7.17 1.10
CA ALA A 20 22.17 -6.69 1.38
C ALA A 20 21.50 -7.49 2.51
N ASN A 21 22.23 -7.87 3.56
CA ASN A 21 21.59 -8.38 4.77
C ASN A 21 21.20 -7.20 5.69
N ALA A 22 20.18 -6.46 5.29
CA ALA A 22 19.31 -5.74 6.24
C ALA A 22 18.26 -6.69 6.83
N GLY A 23 18.57 -7.99 6.88
CA GLY A 23 17.71 -9.02 7.41
C GLY A 23 18.16 -9.37 8.81
N ILE A 24 17.33 -9.06 9.81
CA ILE A 24 17.32 -9.84 11.04
C ILE A 24 16.99 -11.27 10.60
N THR A 25 17.97 -12.16 10.62
CA THR A 25 17.72 -13.59 10.38
C THR A 25 17.06 -14.15 11.62
N ILE A 26 15.72 -14.07 11.65
CA ILE A 26 14.92 -14.86 12.57
C ILE A 26 15.01 -16.30 12.04
N PRO A 27 15.31 -17.31 12.88
CA PRO A 27 15.23 -18.71 12.46
C PRO A 27 13.90 -18.92 11.71
N ALA A 28 13.88 -19.69 10.63
CA ALA A 28 12.65 -19.89 9.87
C ALA A 28 11.75 -20.91 10.60
N GLY A 29 11.25 -20.57 11.79
CA GLY A 29 10.10 -21.27 12.38
C GLY A 29 8.85 -21.10 11.53
N ASP A 30 7.77 -21.78 11.87
CA ASP A 30 6.55 -21.75 11.07
C ASP A 30 6.00 -20.32 10.97
N TRP A 31 5.79 -19.88 9.72
CA TRP A 31 5.09 -18.63 9.41
C TRP A 31 3.67 -18.95 8.99
N THR A 32 2.72 -18.28 9.62
CA THR A 32 1.37 -18.20 9.08
C THR A 32 1.31 -16.96 8.20
N LEU A 33 1.13 -17.18 6.89
CA LEU A 33 0.95 -16.11 5.92
C LEU A 33 -0.55 -15.91 5.65
N ASP A 34 -0.96 -14.65 5.64
CA ASP A 34 -2.28 -14.21 5.25
C ASP A 34 -2.16 -13.34 3.98
N ILE A 35 -2.97 -13.64 2.98
CA ILE A 35 -3.07 -12.86 1.75
C ILE A 35 -4.54 -12.52 1.59
N GLY A 36 -4.83 -11.23 1.63
CA GLY A 36 -6.20 -10.72 1.62
C GLY A 36 -6.29 -9.40 0.89
N GLY A 37 -7.50 -8.93 0.67
CA GLY A 37 -7.69 -7.67 -0.03
C GLY A 37 -9.12 -7.42 -0.45
N VAL A 38 -9.33 -6.25 -1.04
CA VAL A 38 -10.61 -5.82 -1.61
C VAL A 38 -10.38 -5.42 -3.06
N VAL A 39 -11.15 -6.04 -3.95
CA VAL A 39 -11.20 -5.66 -5.37
C VAL A 39 -12.51 -4.93 -5.61
N ASN A 40 -12.41 -3.65 -5.97
CA ASN A 40 -13.56 -2.84 -6.35
C ASN A 40 -13.20 -1.86 -7.48
N ALA A 41 -14.20 -1.56 -8.31
CA ALA A 41 -14.17 -0.54 -9.33
C ALA A 41 -15.61 -0.20 -9.68
N TYR A 42 -15.97 1.08 -9.57
CA TYR A 42 -17.32 1.57 -9.83
C TYR A 42 -17.26 2.58 -10.95
N TYR A 43 -18.11 2.38 -11.95
CA TYR A 43 -18.39 3.39 -12.95
C TYR A 43 -19.54 4.28 -12.47
N THR A 44 -19.32 5.58 -12.49
CA THR A 44 -20.32 6.57 -12.12
C THR A 44 -20.49 7.54 -13.27
N HIS A 45 -21.73 7.70 -13.73
CA HIS A 45 -22.14 8.78 -14.62
C HIS A 45 -23.05 9.71 -13.83
N THR A 46 -22.71 10.99 -13.78
CA THR A 46 -23.53 11.96 -13.08
C THR A 46 -23.83 13.17 -13.96
N ASN A 47 -25.09 13.59 -13.95
CA ASN A 47 -25.67 14.73 -14.66
C ASN A 47 -26.08 15.79 -13.64
N VAL A 48 -25.87 17.07 -13.95
CA VAL A 48 -26.21 18.20 -13.08
C VAL A 48 -26.91 19.28 -13.88
N ASP A 49 -28.13 19.61 -13.48
CA ASP A 49 -28.94 20.61 -14.17
C ASP A 49 -28.52 22.06 -13.86
N LYS A 50 -27.93 22.33 -12.67
CA LYS A 50 -27.51 23.67 -12.22
C LYS A 50 -26.31 23.59 -11.26
N VAL A 51 -25.19 24.23 -11.59
CA VAL A 51 -24.01 24.35 -10.71
C VAL A 51 -24.09 25.67 -9.94
N GLN A 52 -24.27 25.64 -8.61
CA GLN A 52 -24.48 26.87 -7.82
C GLN A 52 -23.43 27.16 -6.73
N HIS A 53 -22.53 26.24 -6.35
CA HIS A 53 -21.56 26.54 -5.28
C HIS A 53 -20.27 25.71 -5.33
N THR A 54 -19.16 26.30 -4.85
CA THR A 54 -17.83 25.67 -4.74
C THR A 54 -17.63 25.05 -3.36
N LEU A 55 -17.58 23.71 -3.25
CA LEU A 55 -17.10 23.00 -2.05
C LEU A 55 -16.16 21.84 -2.45
N GLY A 56 -15.24 21.50 -1.54
CA GLY A 56 -14.01 20.74 -1.81
C GLY A 56 -14.15 19.26 -2.21
N TYR A 57 -12.99 18.63 -2.43
CA TYR A 57 -12.82 17.25 -2.90
C TYR A 57 -13.54 16.20 -2.03
N GLY A 58 -14.20 15.22 -2.66
CA GLY A 58 -14.71 14.00 -2.00
C GLY A 58 -16.24 13.87 -1.89
N GLY A 59 -17.00 14.92 -2.22
CA GLY A 59 -18.45 14.85 -2.33
C GLY A 59 -18.90 14.57 -3.77
N LEU A 60 -20.02 13.87 -3.93
CA LEU A 60 -20.79 13.76 -5.19
C LEU A 60 -21.42 15.11 -5.62
N PHE A 61 -20.74 16.23 -5.37
CA PHE A 61 -21.25 17.58 -5.61
C PHE A 61 -20.28 18.37 -6.45
N TYR A 62 -20.81 18.86 -7.57
CA TYR A 62 -20.04 19.43 -8.67
C TYR A 62 -19.63 20.86 -8.39
N THR A 63 -18.36 21.14 -8.64
CA THR A 63 -17.86 22.49 -8.81
C THR A 63 -17.25 22.63 -10.20
N GLN A 64 -17.41 23.80 -10.84
CA GLN A 64 -16.86 24.08 -12.17
C GLN A 64 -15.33 23.93 -12.27
N ALA A 65 -14.62 23.87 -11.14
CA ALA A 65 -13.15 23.87 -11.09
C ALA A 65 -12.54 22.60 -10.47
N ASN A 66 -13.34 21.69 -9.90
CA ASN A 66 -12.78 20.61 -9.10
C ASN A 66 -13.54 19.28 -9.19
N THR A 67 -13.92 18.90 -10.39
CA THR A 67 -14.34 17.54 -10.72
C THR A 67 -13.11 16.69 -11.04
N LEU A 68 -13.10 15.43 -10.58
CA LEU A 68 -12.17 14.41 -11.06
C LEU A 68 -12.24 14.21 -12.59
N GLY A 69 -13.23 14.80 -13.28
CA GLY A 69 -13.22 15.00 -14.73
C GLY A 69 -13.12 16.49 -15.05
N LYS A 70 -11.91 16.98 -15.32
CA LYS A 70 -11.65 18.40 -15.61
C LYS A 70 -12.40 18.84 -16.87
N GLY A 71 -13.40 19.71 -16.70
CA GLY A 71 -14.14 20.34 -17.79
C GLY A 71 -15.09 21.39 -17.24
N ALA A 72 -14.59 22.60 -17.01
CA ALA A 72 -15.43 23.76 -16.71
C ALA A 72 -16.50 23.88 -17.81
N GLY A 73 -17.77 23.71 -17.43
CA GLY A 73 -18.92 23.88 -18.34
C GLY A 73 -19.56 22.60 -18.90
N LYS A 74 -19.24 21.40 -18.40
CA LYS A 74 -20.00 20.18 -18.75
C LYS A 74 -21.00 19.79 -17.65
N ASN A 75 -22.27 19.62 -18.04
CA ASN A 75 -23.36 19.18 -17.16
C ASN A 75 -23.32 17.66 -16.89
N ASP A 76 -22.54 16.91 -17.67
CA ASP A 76 -22.39 15.46 -17.56
C ASP A 76 -20.92 15.09 -17.35
N VAL A 77 -20.64 14.24 -16.36
CA VAL A 77 -19.30 13.71 -16.09
C VAL A 77 -19.39 12.21 -15.80
N SER A 78 -18.50 11.45 -16.43
CA SER A 78 -18.27 10.03 -16.14
C SER A 78 -16.94 9.83 -15.45
N ASN A 79 -16.88 8.93 -14.48
CA ASN A 79 -15.64 8.57 -13.78
C ASN A 79 -15.63 7.08 -13.39
N ILE A 80 -14.43 6.50 -13.26
CA ILE A 80 -14.22 5.20 -12.61
C ILE A 80 -13.54 5.48 -11.26
N THR A 81 -14.02 4.89 -10.16
CA THR A 81 -13.47 5.08 -8.82
C THR A 81 -13.54 3.82 -7.97
N THR A 82 -12.80 3.77 -6.86
CA THR A 82 -12.82 2.68 -5.86
C THR A 82 -13.97 2.81 -4.85
N GLY A 83 -14.74 3.90 -4.88
CA GLY A 83 -15.82 4.12 -3.91
C GLY A 83 -15.27 4.54 -2.53
N LEU A 84 -15.93 4.12 -1.44
CA LEU A 84 -15.60 4.57 -0.08
C LEU A 84 -14.20 4.12 0.39
N LEU A 85 -13.82 2.88 0.07
CA LEU A 85 -12.51 2.32 0.45
C LEU A 85 -11.69 2.00 -0.79
N PRO A 86 -10.39 2.38 -0.83
CA PRO A 86 -9.48 2.00 -1.90
C PRO A 86 -9.41 0.47 -2.06
N ASN A 87 -9.33 -0.01 -3.30
CA ASN A 87 -8.95 -1.40 -3.54
C ASN A 87 -7.50 -1.65 -3.04
N TYR A 88 -7.25 -2.85 -2.54
CA TYR A 88 -5.94 -3.22 -2.03
C TYR A 88 -5.71 -4.72 -2.00
N LEU A 89 -4.44 -5.10 -1.99
CA LEU A 89 -3.95 -6.43 -1.70
C LEU A 89 -2.96 -6.31 -0.52
N SER A 90 -3.17 -7.07 0.54
CA SER A 90 -2.26 -7.16 1.68
C SER A 90 -1.64 -8.54 1.77
N VAL A 91 -0.35 -8.56 2.10
CA VAL A 91 0.37 -9.77 2.51
C VAL A 91 0.88 -9.53 3.93
N SER A 92 0.49 -10.41 4.83
CA SER A 92 0.89 -10.37 6.22
C SER A 92 1.47 -11.71 6.64
N GLY A 93 2.39 -11.68 7.58
CA GLY A 93 2.96 -12.88 8.15
C GLY A 93 3.10 -12.74 9.64
N LYS A 94 2.89 -13.83 10.37
CA LYS A 94 3.16 -13.92 11.80
C LYS A 94 3.88 -15.20 12.15
N THR A 95 4.74 -15.12 13.15
CA THR A 95 5.44 -16.25 13.75
C THR A 95 5.66 -15.97 15.23
N ARG A 96 5.78 -17.02 16.05
CA ARG A 96 6.25 -16.91 17.43
C ARG A 96 7.49 -17.75 17.59
N GLN A 97 8.60 -17.13 17.95
CA GLN A 97 9.89 -17.80 18.07
C GLN A 97 10.70 -17.20 19.20
N ASN A 98 11.35 -18.05 19.99
CA ASN A 98 12.18 -17.61 21.13
C ASN A 98 11.43 -16.62 22.04
N ASP A 99 10.16 -16.96 22.35
CA ASP A 99 9.23 -16.14 23.12
C ASP A 99 8.96 -14.73 22.58
N LEU A 100 9.24 -14.51 21.29
CA LEU A 100 8.97 -13.27 20.58
C LEU A 100 7.90 -13.51 19.51
N ASP A 101 6.81 -12.76 19.61
CA ASP A 101 5.82 -12.63 18.55
C ASP A 101 6.36 -11.65 17.51
N VAL A 102 6.54 -12.11 16.27
CA VAL A 102 6.98 -11.27 15.16
C VAL A 102 5.92 -11.28 14.07
N GLY A 103 5.64 -10.10 13.53
CA GLY A 103 4.70 -9.94 12.44
C GLY A 103 5.15 -8.91 11.42
N PHE A 104 4.66 -9.02 10.20
CA PHE A 104 4.77 -7.98 9.19
C PHE A 104 3.46 -7.82 8.43
N THR A 105 3.26 -6.66 7.83
CA THR A 105 2.17 -6.40 6.89
C THR A 105 2.65 -5.44 5.82
N ILE A 106 2.40 -5.81 4.56
CA ILE A 106 2.65 -4.96 3.40
C ILE A 106 1.35 -4.91 2.59
N SER A 107 0.84 -3.71 2.32
CA SER A 107 -0.29 -3.49 1.43
C SER A 107 0.16 -2.87 0.12
N ILE A 108 -0.52 -3.26 -0.95
CA ILE A 108 -0.44 -2.68 -2.28
C ILE A 108 -1.81 -2.12 -2.60
N ASN A 109 -1.89 -0.81 -2.83
CA ASN A 109 -3.11 -0.08 -3.12
C ASN A 109 -2.97 0.48 -4.55
N PRO A 110 -3.36 -0.27 -5.58
CA PRO A 110 -3.15 0.16 -6.97
C PRO A 110 -4.00 1.37 -7.34
N GLY A 111 -5.15 1.55 -6.67
CA GLY A 111 -6.13 2.57 -7.03
C GLY A 111 -6.85 2.20 -8.34
N ALA A 112 -8.06 2.72 -8.50
CA ALA A 112 -8.80 2.64 -9.77
C ALA A 112 -9.37 4.01 -10.20
N SER A 113 -9.17 5.04 -9.37
CA SER A 113 -9.71 6.39 -9.60
C SER A 113 -8.67 7.27 -10.26
N THR A 114 -8.84 7.52 -11.57
CA THR A 114 -7.98 8.42 -12.34
C THR A 114 -8.83 9.47 -13.04
N ILE A 115 -8.22 10.60 -13.40
CA ILE A 115 -8.94 11.73 -14.04
C ILE A 115 -9.26 11.50 -15.54
N GLY A 116 -9.01 10.30 -16.07
CA GLY A 116 -9.23 9.96 -17.47
C GLY A 116 -9.39 8.45 -17.69
N ALA A 117 -10.44 8.06 -18.43
CA ALA A 117 -10.70 6.66 -18.74
C ALA A 117 -9.52 6.04 -19.53
N GLY A 118 -9.06 4.86 -19.12
CA GLY A 118 -7.93 4.16 -19.74
C GLY A 118 -6.55 4.75 -19.42
N TYR A 119 -6.47 5.89 -18.73
CA TYR A 119 -5.22 6.43 -18.20
C TYR A 119 -4.97 5.87 -16.80
N GLN A 120 -4.09 4.88 -16.69
CA GLN A 120 -3.58 4.35 -15.43
C GLN A 120 -2.15 4.88 -15.22
N GLY A 121 -1.99 5.88 -14.35
CA GLY A 121 -0.68 6.35 -13.92
C GLY A 121 -0.14 5.51 -12.76
N PRO A 122 1.14 5.65 -12.37
CA PRO A 122 1.71 4.98 -11.21
C PRO A 122 1.19 5.62 -9.92
N GLN A 123 -0.10 5.41 -9.61
CA GLN A 123 -0.74 5.83 -8.36
C GLN A 123 -0.75 4.71 -7.32
N GLN A 124 0.10 3.69 -7.51
CA GLN A 124 0.26 2.61 -6.54
C GLN A 124 0.87 3.17 -5.26
N GLU A 125 0.15 3.02 -4.16
CA GLU A 125 0.61 3.37 -2.83
C GLU A 125 0.76 2.11 -1.99
N ASN A 126 1.67 2.14 -1.03
CA ASN A 126 1.67 1.18 0.07
C ASN A 126 1.16 1.92 1.30
N ARG A 127 -0.09 1.69 1.69
CA ARG A 127 -0.70 2.37 2.86
C ARG A 127 -0.29 1.75 4.17
N GLN A 128 -0.03 0.45 4.18
CA GLN A 128 0.56 -0.28 5.29
C GLN A 128 1.87 -0.93 4.84
N ALA A 129 2.92 -0.69 5.60
CA ALA A 129 4.23 -1.28 5.41
C ALA A 129 4.95 -1.25 6.75
N PHE A 130 4.70 -2.24 7.60
CA PHE A 130 5.20 -2.26 8.96
C PHE A 130 5.60 -3.66 9.41
N LEU A 131 6.43 -3.69 10.45
CA LEU A 131 6.81 -4.85 11.24
C LEU A 131 6.38 -4.65 12.68
N THR A 132 5.98 -5.72 13.34
CA THR A 132 5.72 -5.77 14.78
C THR A 132 6.63 -6.81 15.43
N PHE A 133 7.11 -6.51 16.63
CA PHE A 133 7.72 -7.50 17.51
C PHE A 133 7.28 -7.27 18.95
N GLY A 134 7.06 -8.34 19.70
CA GLY A 134 6.33 -8.27 20.96
C GLY A 134 6.41 -9.53 21.80
N ASP A 135 5.89 -9.43 23.01
CA ASP A 135 5.45 -10.59 23.78
C ASP A 135 4.21 -10.22 24.58
N ALA A 136 3.39 -11.20 24.93
CA ALA A 136 2.19 -10.99 25.73
C ALA A 136 2.47 -10.28 27.06
N SER A 137 3.66 -10.45 27.64
CA SER A 137 4.02 -9.86 28.94
C SER A 137 4.27 -8.34 28.90
N TRP A 138 4.65 -7.78 27.75
CA TRP A 138 5.01 -6.34 27.64
C TRP A 138 4.37 -5.63 26.45
N GLY A 139 3.60 -6.34 25.62
CA GLY A 139 2.92 -5.81 24.45
C GLY A 139 3.78 -5.89 23.19
N SER A 140 3.54 -4.98 22.25
CA SER A 140 4.18 -4.99 20.94
C SER A 140 4.74 -3.63 20.56
N ILE A 141 5.91 -3.62 19.93
CA ILE A 141 6.46 -2.47 19.23
C ILE A 141 6.13 -2.61 17.74
N LYS A 142 5.62 -1.55 17.14
CA LYS A 142 5.35 -1.45 15.69
C LYS A 142 6.30 -0.44 15.06
N LEU A 143 6.93 -0.85 13.96
CA LEU A 143 7.84 -0.02 13.18
C LEU A 143 7.41 0.02 11.72
N GLY A 144 7.23 1.21 11.16
CA GLY A 144 6.93 1.39 9.75
C GLY A 144 5.74 2.31 9.52
N LYS A 145 5.10 2.14 8.37
CA LYS A 145 3.95 2.94 7.94
C LYS A 145 2.65 2.21 8.26
N ASP A 146 1.84 2.82 9.09
CA ASP A 146 0.47 2.40 9.40
C ASP A 146 -0.32 3.63 9.90
N LEU A 147 -1.60 3.46 10.22
CA LEU A 147 -2.39 4.50 10.87
C LEU A 147 -1.74 4.94 12.19
N GLY A 148 -1.62 6.25 12.37
CA GLY A 148 -1.17 6.84 13.63
C GLY A 148 -2.20 6.64 14.73
N ILE A 149 -1.75 6.64 15.99
CA ILE A 149 -2.60 6.37 17.16
C ILE A 149 -3.80 7.33 17.32
N PHE A 150 -3.70 8.55 16.80
CA PHE A 150 -4.77 9.56 16.82
C PHE A 150 -5.51 9.69 15.48
N ALA A 151 -5.16 8.85 14.50
CA ALA A 151 -5.76 8.86 13.17
C ALA A 151 -6.71 7.67 12.96
N SER A 152 -6.99 6.86 14.00
CA SER A 152 -7.88 5.69 13.90
C SER A 152 -9.31 6.09 13.54
N ASP A 153 -9.79 7.22 14.05
CA ASP A 153 -11.16 7.71 13.81
C ASP A 153 -11.32 8.41 12.45
N ALA A 154 -10.24 8.54 11.68
CA ALA A 154 -10.25 9.23 10.40
C ALA A 154 -10.73 8.35 9.23
N ILE A 155 -11.01 7.06 9.46
CA ILE A 155 -11.40 6.11 8.42
C ILE A 155 -12.49 5.14 8.88
#